data_AF-A0A6J2Y1A8-F1
#
_entry.id   AF-A0A6J2Y1A8-F1
#
_cell.length_a   1.000
_cell.length_b   1.000
_cell.length_c   1.000
_cell.angle_alpha   90.00
_cell.angle_beta   90.00
_cell.angle_gamma   90.00
#
_symmetry.space_group_name_H-M   'P 1'
#
loop_
_entity.id
_entity.type
_entity.pdbx_description
1 polymer ?
#
loop_
_entity_poly.entity_id
_entity_poly.type
_entity_poly.pdbx_seq_one_letter_code
_entity_poly.pdbx_strand_id
1 'polypeptide(L)'
;MSQNIFSLCLVLLLGVELVVGSASEEDGPPAPGMLKMLYPKLTKEQAKKCIDETGVSRSDFESSRSGNEPNSKLLCFARCMVLASGTLTKDGEIISDLVKENAPKFLVGNALDDAVTCLEAIQDKIVTCDDMKKVIKCIPKPPRRPE
;
A
#
# COMPACT_ATOMS: atom_id res chain seq x y z
N MET A 1 -45.51 -28.10 -41.29
CA MET A 1 -44.98 -27.25 -40.20
C MET A 1 -43.62 -27.77 -39.80
N SER A 2 -42.63 -26.88 -39.87
CA SER A 2 -41.31 -26.90 -39.21
C SER A 2 -40.41 -28.12 -39.35
N GLN A 3 -39.68 -28.13 -40.46
CA GLN A 3 -38.22 -28.31 -40.43
C GLN A 3 -37.58 -27.28 -39.48
N ASN A 4 -36.41 -27.60 -38.91
CA ASN A 4 -35.48 -26.69 -38.18
C ASN A 4 -35.40 -26.81 -36.64
N ILE A 5 -35.42 -28.01 -36.08
CA ILE A 5 -35.01 -28.24 -34.67
C ILE A 5 -33.52 -28.61 -34.54
N PHE A 6 -32.89 -29.16 -35.58
CA PHE A 6 -31.51 -29.66 -35.49
C PHE A 6 -30.41 -28.59 -35.67
N SER A 7 -30.76 -27.35 -36.03
CA SER A 7 -29.73 -26.32 -36.31
C SER A 7 -29.40 -25.41 -35.13
N LEU A 8 -30.12 -25.50 -34.02
CA LEU A 8 -29.95 -24.60 -32.86
C LEU A 8 -28.90 -25.08 -31.84
N CYS A 9 -28.45 -26.33 -31.90
CA CYS A 9 -27.41 -26.84 -31.00
C CYS A 9 -25.98 -26.45 -31.41
N LEU A 10 -25.74 -26.04 -32.66
CA LEU A 10 -24.37 -25.73 -33.12
C LEU A 10 -23.87 -24.35 -32.67
N VAL A 11 -24.78 -23.43 -32.31
CA VAL A 11 -24.41 -22.05 -31.91
C VAL A 11 -23.93 -21.98 -30.45
N LEU A 12 -24.28 -22.97 -29.62
CA LEU A 12 -23.82 -23.04 -28.22
C LEU A 12 -22.38 -23.55 -28.06
N LEU A 13 -21.74 -24.03 -29.14
CA LEU A 13 -20.37 -24.57 -29.09
C LEU A 13 -19.26 -23.57 -29.52
N LEU A 14 -19.61 -22.38 -30.02
CA LEU A 14 -18.62 -21.41 -30.53
C LEU A 14 -18.67 -20.03 -29.85
N GLY A 15 -19.39 -19.88 -28.73
CA GLY A 15 -19.73 -18.57 -28.16
C GLY A 15 -19.17 -18.25 -26.78
N VAL A 16 -18.29 -19.07 -26.20
CA VAL A 16 -17.47 -18.60 -25.08
C VAL A 16 -16.22 -18.02 -25.70
N GLU A 17 -16.24 -16.71 -25.94
CA GLU A 17 -15.01 -15.94 -26.04
C GLU A 17 -14.22 -16.25 -24.77
N LEU A 18 -13.21 -17.11 -24.95
CA LEU A 18 -11.98 -17.09 -24.19
C LEU A 18 -11.43 -15.66 -24.33
N VAL A 19 -11.94 -14.76 -23.49
CA VAL A 19 -11.20 -13.58 -23.10
C VAL A 19 -10.04 -14.13 -22.26
N VAL A 20 -9.03 -14.63 -22.97
CA VAL A 20 -7.65 -14.66 -22.48
C VAL A 20 -7.27 -13.20 -22.34
N GLY A 21 -7.78 -12.57 -21.28
CA GLY A 21 -7.16 -11.39 -20.74
C GLY A 21 -5.78 -11.83 -20.33
N SER A 22 -4.79 -11.49 -21.16
CA SER A 22 -3.39 -11.54 -20.80
C SER A 22 -3.22 -10.71 -19.53
N ALA A 23 -3.32 -11.37 -18.37
CA ALA A 23 -2.83 -10.83 -17.13
C ALA A 23 -1.33 -10.65 -17.34
N SER A 24 -0.92 -9.42 -17.62
CA SER A 24 0.49 -9.05 -17.66
C SER A 24 1.10 -9.41 -16.30
N GLU A 25 1.82 -10.51 -16.29
CA GLU A 25 2.49 -11.11 -15.14
C GLU A 25 3.76 -10.30 -14.83
N GLU A 26 3.63 -9.00 -14.54
CA GLU A 26 4.80 -8.15 -14.24
C GLU A 26 4.60 -7.30 -12.97
N ASP A 27 3.41 -7.32 -12.35
CA ASP A 27 3.09 -6.45 -11.21
C ASP A 27 2.70 -7.23 -9.93
N GLY A 28 3.67 -7.99 -9.42
CA GLY A 28 3.54 -8.76 -8.17
C GLY A 28 3.60 -7.90 -6.90
N PRO A 29 3.39 -8.52 -5.72
CA PRO A 29 3.47 -7.81 -4.44
C PRO A 29 4.87 -7.21 -4.18
N PRO A 30 4.96 -6.18 -3.32
CA PRO A 30 6.24 -5.58 -2.94
C PRO A 30 7.20 -6.62 -2.34
N ALA A 31 8.49 -6.46 -2.62
CA ALA A 31 9.51 -7.37 -2.13
C ALA A 31 9.60 -7.36 -0.59
N PRO A 32 9.69 -8.52 0.10
CA PRO A 32 9.70 -8.59 1.57
C PRO A 32 10.80 -7.74 2.23
N GLY A 33 11.95 -7.57 1.57
CA GLY A 33 13.06 -6.74 2.06
C GLY A 33 12.70 -5.26 2.16
N MET A 34 11.93 -4.73 1.20
CA MET A 34 11.48 -3.33 1.20
C MET A 34 10.55 -3.06 2.38
N LEU A 35 9.60 -3.97 2.62
CA LEU A 35 8.65 -3.85 3.73
C LEU A 35 9.34 -3.90 5.08
N LYS A 36 10.28 -4.83 5.27
CA LYS A 36 11.04 -4.95 6.52
C LYS A 36 11.90 -3.71 6.81
N MET A 37 12.37 -3.01 5.77
CA MET A 37 13.12 -1.77 5.93
C MET A 37 12.23 -0.63 6.43
N LEU A 38 11.01 -0.50 5.88
CA LEU A 38 10.07 0.58 6.22
C LEU A 38 9.29 0.31 7.51
N TYR A 39 8.98 -0.95 7.81
CA TYR A 39 8.16 -1.36 8.94
C TYR A 39 8.83 -2.52 9.70
N PRO A 40 9.93 -2.24 10.42
CA PRO A 40 10.79 -3.28 11.00
C PRO A 40 10.13 -4.13 12.09
N LYS A 41 9.01 -3.66 12.66
CA LYS A 41 8.28 -4.31 13.75
C LYS A 41 7.06 -5.09 13.30
N LEU A 42 6.68 -5.01 12.02
CA LEU A 42 5.53 -5.76 11.50
C LEU A 42 5.90 -7.18 11.13
N THR A 43 4.99 -8.10 11.45
CA THR A 43 5.08 -9.49 11.01
C THR A 43 4.77 -9.62 9.51
N LYS A 44 5.22 -10.73 8.92
CA LYS A 44 4.90 -11.05 7.51
C LYS A 44 3.39 -11.18 7.29
N GLU A 45 2.66 -11.70 8.28
CA GLU A 45 1.20 -11.89 8.22
C GLU A 45 0.45 -10.56 8.22
N GLN A 46 0.85 -9.61 9.09
CA GLN A 46 0.28 -8.27 9.10
C GLN A 46 0.56 -7.54 7.78
N ALA A 47 1.79 -7.63 7.27
CA ALA A 47 2.14 -7.04 5.98
C ALA A 47 1.34 -7.67 4.83
N LYS A 48 1.20 -9.01 4.82
CA LYS A 48 0.41 -9.72 3.82
C LYS A 48 -1.05 -9.29 3.86
N LYS A 49 -1.64 -9.21 5.06
CA LYS A 49 -3.01 -8.72 5.23
C LYS A 49 -3.20 -7.34 4.59
N CYS A 50 -2.29 -6.40 4.85
CA CYS A 50 -2.37 -5.07 4.24
C CYS A 50 -2.19 -5.07 2.72
N ILE A 51 -1.35 -5.96 2.17
CA ILE A 51 -1.22 -6.14 0.71
C ILE A 51 -2.54 -6.66 0.14
N ASP A 52 -3.10 -7.71 0.74
CA ASP A 52 -4.33 -8.35 0.26
C ASP A 52 -5.53 -7.39 0.33
N GLU A 53 -5.64 -6.59 1.40
CA GLU A 53 -6.74 -5.61 1.59
C GLU A 53 -6.67 -4.44 0.60
N THR A 54 -5.47 -4.05 0.16
CA THR A 54 -5.28 -2.83 -0.64
C THR A 54 -5.00 -3.11 -2.12
N GLY A 55 -4.58 -4.34 -2.44
CA GLY A 55 -4.16 -4.71 -3.78
C GLY A 55 -2.96 -3.92 -4.28
N VAL A 56 -2.09 -3.47 -3.36
CA VAL A 56 -0.87 -2.73 -3.69
C VAL A 56 0.12 -3.63 -4.41
N SER A 57 0.64 -3.17 -5.55
CA SER A 57 1.64 -3.87 -6.37
C SER A 57 3.02 -3.26 -6.17
N ARG A 58 4.04 -3.88 -6.76
CA ARG A 58 5.39 -3.31 -6.84
C ARG A 58 5.42 -1.99 -7.60
N SER A 59 4.72 -1.86 -8.73
CA SER A 59 4.70 -0.61 -9.51
C SER A 59 4.14 0.58 -8.73
N ASP A 60 3.22 0.36 -7.79
CA ASP A 60 2.71 1.40 -6.90
C ASP A 60 3.87 2.03 -6.07
N PHE A 61 4.78 1.20 -5.55
CA PHE A 61 5.97 1.67 -4.81
C PHE A 61 7.01 2.32 -5.74
N GLU A 62 7.25 1.73 -6.91
CA GLU A 62 8.25 2.23 -7.86
C GLU A 62 7.86 3.60 -8.41
N SER A 63 6.57 3.81 -8.72
CA SER A 63 6.05 5.11 -9.13
C SER A 63 6.31 6.18 -8.06
N SER A 64 6.02 5.88 -6.79
CA SER A 64 6.28 6.82 -5.70
C SER A 64 7.78 7.08 -5.49
N ARG A 65 8.62 6.04 -5.64
CA ARG A 65 10.09 6.17 -5.54
C ARG A 65 10.66 7.08 -6.63
N SER A 66 10.05 7.10 -7.81
CA SER A 66 10.40 7.98 -8.92
C SER A 66 9.97 9.45 -8.71
N GLY A 67 9.38 9.76 -7.55
CA GLY A 67 9.01 11.12 -7.17
C GLY A 67 7.56 11.48 -7.44
N ASN A 68 6.75 10.53 -7.94
CA ASN A 68 5.30 10.75 -8.06
C ASN A 68 4.63 10.72 -6.69
N GLU A 69 3.51 11.45 -6.58
CA GLU A 69 2.66 11.35 -5.39
C GLU A 69 2.14 9.92 -5.23
N PRO A 70 2.10 9.38 -3.99
CA PRO A 70 1.50 8.09 -3.70
C PRO A 70 0.06 8.01 -4.20
N ASN A 71 -0.26 6.93 -4.91
CA ASN A 71 -1.63 6.66 -5.32
C ASN A 71 -2.49 6.15 -4.14
N SER A 72 -3.80 6.01 -4.38
CA SER A 72 -4.75 5.59 -3.35
C SER A 72 -4.40 4.24 -2.70
N LYS A 73 -3.94 3.26 -3.48
CA LYS A 73 -3.53 1.95 -2.96
C LYS A 73 -2.37 2.08 -1.99
N LEU A 74 -1.34 2.84 -2.35
CA LEU A 74 -0.17 3.05 -1.51
C LEU A 74 -0.51 3.83 -0.24
N LEU A 75 -1.42 4.80 -0.31
CA LEU A 75 -1.93 5.53 0.85
C LEU A 75 -2.72 4.63 1.81
N CYS A 76 -3.61 3.78 1.28
CA CYS A 76 -4.33 2.80 2.08
C CYS A 76 -3.39 1.76 2.69
N PHE A 77 -2.39 1.32 1.93
CA PHE A 77 -1.37 0.40 2.42
C PHE A 77 -0.60 1.01 3.57
N ALA A 78 -0.12 2.25 3.43
CA ALA A 78 0.55 2.97 4.51
C ALA A 78 -0.33 3.07 5.76
N ARG A 79 -1.61 3.45 5.60
CA ARG A 79 -2.55 3.51 6.73
C ARG A 79 -2.71 2.16 7.43
N CYS A 80 -2.89 1.09 6.65
CA CYS A 80 -3.03 -0.27 7.20
C CYS A 80 -1.79 -0.68 7.99
N MET A 81 -0.59 -0.41 7.47
CA MET A 81 0.66 -0.76 8.14
C MET A 81 0.83 0.01 9.46
N VAL A 82 0.51 1.31 9.50
CA VAL A 82 0.60 2.13 10.72
C VAL A 82 -0.48 1.75 11.75
N LEU A 83 -1.67 1.34 11.30
CA LEU A 83 -2.68 0.72 12.18
C LEU A 83 -2.19 -0.61 12.76
N ALA A 84 -1.59 -1.45 11.92
CA ALA A 84 -1.10 -2.76 12.33
C ALA A 84 0.08 -2.69 13.30
N SER A 85 0.89 -1.62 13.24
CA SER A 85 1.99 -1.39 14.19
C SER A 85 1.50 -0.82 15.53
N GLY A 86 0.23 -0.45 15.63
CA GLY A 86 -0.34 0.25 16.78
C GLY A 86 0.01 1.74 16.83
N THR A 87 0.80 2.26 15.90
CA THR A 87 1.20 3.67 15.85
C THR A 87 0.02 4.58 15.50
N LEU A 88 -1.04 4.04 14.90
CA LEU A 88 -2.30 4.72 14.65
C LEU A 88 -3.43 3.95 15.34
N THR A 89 -4.30 4.65 16.08
CA THR A 89 -5.51 4.06 16.66
C THR A 89 -6.60 3.90 15.60
N LYS A 90 -7.62 3.08 15.90
CA LYS A 90 -8.79 2.93 15.00
C LYS A 90 -9.54 4.25 14.79
N ASP A 91 -9.50 5.13 15.79
CA ASP A 91 -10.11 6.47 15.75
C ASP A 91 -9.26 7.50 15.01
N GLY A 92 -8.09 7.09 14.49
CA GLY A 92 -7.21 7.93 13.67
C GLY A 92 -6.22 8.77 14.46
N GLU A 93 -5.92 8.43 15.71
CA GLU A 93 -4.97 9.19 16.55
C GLU A 93 -3.57 8.54 16.50
N ILE A 94 -2.54 9.37 16.34
CA ILE A 94 -1.15 8.91 16.31
C ILE A 94 -0.65 8.73 17.74
N ILE A 95 -0.02 7.59 18.03
CA ILE A 95 0.60 7.30 19.32
C ILE A 95 2.11 7.58 19.20
N SER A 96 2.53 8.77 19.61
CA SER A 96 3.91 9.28 19.44
C SER A 96 4.97 8.38 20.06
N ASP A 97 4.69 7.78 21.21
CA ASP A 97 5.62 6.85 21.88
C ASP A 97 5.95 5.65 20.97
N LEU A 98 4.93 5.14 20.26
CA LEU A 98 5.10 4.03 19.33
C LEU A 98 5.75 4.45 18.02
N VAL A 99 5.79 5.73 17.67
CA VAL A 99 6.54 6.21 16.48
C VAL A 99 8.03 5.91 16.66
N LYS A 100 8.60 6.24 17.81
CA LYS A 100 10.03 6.01 18.10
C LYS A 100 10.37 4.52 18.13
N GLU A 101 9.51 3.71 18.75
CA GLU A 101 9.72 2.26 18.84
C GLU A 101 9.65 1.54 17.49
N ASN A 102 8.78 2.03 16.60
CA ASN A 102 8.56 1.46 15.27
C ASN A 102 9.42 2.11 14.18
N ALA A 103 10.22 3.12 14.53
CA ALA A 103 11.00 3.89 13.58
C ALA A 103 11.93 3.00 12.73
N PRO A 104 11.96 3.21 11.40
CA PRO A 104 12.95 2.60 10.54
C PRO A 104 14.37 2.98 10.98
N LYS A 105 15.30 2.01 10.95
CA LYS A 105 16.70 2.24 11.35
C LYS A 105 17.46 3.24 10.48
N PHE A 106 16.93 3.62 9.31
CA PHE A 106 17.53 4.64 8.46
C PHE A 106 17.19 6.07 8.91
N LEU A 107 16.18 6.25 9.78
CA LEU A 107 15.93 7.52 10.45
C LEU A 107 16.93 7.64 11.60
N VAL A 108 18.06 8.30 11.33
CA VAL A 108 19.17 8.48 12.27
C VAL A 108 19.35 9.95 12.61
N GLY A 109 19.96 10.21 13.78
CA GLY A 109 20.15 11.58 14.27
C GLY A 109 18.82 12.32 14.41
N ASN A 110 18.82 13.59 14.02
CA ASN A 110 17.66 14.46 14.17
C ASN A 110 16.47 14.05 13.29
N ALA A 111 16.66 13.20 12.26
CA ALA A 111 15.57 12.81 11.37
C ALA A 111 14.44 12.06 12.10
N LEU A 112 14.76 11.32 13.17
CA LEU A 112 13.75 10.67 14.00
C LEU A 112 12.99 11.70 14.85
N ASP A 113 13.70 12.60 15.52
CA ASP A 113 13.09 13.63 16.36
C ASP A 113 12.25 14.62 15.54
N ASP A 114 12.71 14.97 14.32
CA ASP A 114 11.98 15.78 13.35
C ASP A 114 10.70 15.07 12.89
N ALA A 115 10.78 13.75 12.60
CA ALA A 115 9.62 12.96 12.23
C ALA A 115 8.60 12.90 13.38
N VAL A 116 9.04 12.67 14.61
CA VAL A 116 8.15 12.63 15.79
C VAL A 116 7.50 13.99 16.01
N THR A 117 8.29 15.06 16.06
CA THR A 117 7.80 16.44 16.24
C THR A 117 6.77 16.79 15.18
N CYS A 118 7.04 16.38 13.93
CA CYS A 118 6.12 16.65 12.85
C CYS A 118 4.81 15.88 13.01
N LEU A 119 4.86 14.59 13.38
CA LEU A 119 3.64 13.79 13.58
C LEU A 119 2.81 14.27 14.76
N GLU A 120 3.45 14.75 15.83
CA GLU A 120 2.79 15.38 16.98
C GLU A 120 2.09 16.69 16.61
N ALA A 121 2.57 17.40 15.59
CA ALA A 121 1.94 18.63 15.09
C ALA A 121 0.66 18.37 14.27
N ILE A 122 0.39 17.11 13.88
CA ILE A 122 -0.85 16.75 13.18
C ILE A 122 -1.99 16.68 14.20
N GLN A 123 -2.80 17.75 14.24
CA GLN A 123 -3.98 17.83 15.12
C GLN A 123 -5.19 17.05 14.57
N ASP A 124 -5.19 16.75 13.27
CA ASP A 124 -6.28 16.05 12.61
C ASP A 124 -6.19 14.53 12.79
N LYS A 125 -7.36 13.88 12.83
CA LYS A 125 -7.45 12.42 12.80
C LYS A 125 -7.12 11.86 11.41
N ILE A 126 -6.46 10.71 11.38
CA ILE A 126 -6.14 9.94 10.18
C ILE A 126 -7.16 8.80 10.01
N VAL A 127 -8.36 9.15 9.55
CA VAL A 127 -9.50 8.22 9.47
C VAL A 127 -9.58 7.55 8.10
N THR A 128 -9.17 8.26 7.05
CA THR A 128 -9.22 7.79 5.67
C THR A 128 -7.82 7.50 5.13
N CYS A 129 -7.74 6.76 4.03
CA CYS A 129 -6.47 6.58 3.34
C CYS A 129 -5.88 7.92 2.87
N ASP A 130 -6.71 8.84 2.41
CA ASP A 130 -6.26 10.15 1.93
C ASP A 130 -5.64 11.01 3.05
N ASP A 131 -6.06 10.83 4.30
CA ASP A 131 -5.44 11.52 5.43
C ASP A 131 -3.96 11.16 5.59
N MET A 132 -3.51 10.00 5.08
CA MET A 132 -2.09 9.64 5.08
C MET A 132 -1.22 10.61 4.30
N LYS A 133 -1.79 11.42 3.39
CA LYS A 133 -1.06 12.52 2.74
C LYS A 133 -0.48 13.50 3.75
N LYS A 134 -1.14 13.69 4.90
CA LYS A 134 -0.65 14.56 6.00
C LYS A 134 0.64 13.99 6.59
N VAL A 135 0.63 12.70 6.91
CA VAL A 135 1.80 11.97 7.44
C VAL A 135 2.95 11.95 6.44
N ILE A 136 2.68 11.66 5.16
CA ILE A 136 3.73 11.57 4.13
C ILE A 136 4.38 12.93 3.85
N LYS A 137 3.60 14.02 3.84
CA LYS A 137 4.14 15.39 3.69
C LYS A 137 4.94 15.83 4.90
N CYS A 138 4.66 15.23 6.04
CA CYS A 138 5.24 15.57 7.32
C CYS A 138 6.60 14.89 7.55
N ILE A 139 6.69 13.58 7.27
CA ILE A 139 7.92 12.82 7.52
C ILE A 139 9.04 13.26 6.55
N PRO A 140 10.24 13.61 7.06
CA PRO A 140 11.37 13.95 6.20
C PRO A 140 11.72 12.78 5.27
N LYS A 141 11.81 13.07 3.97
CA LYS A 141 12.18 12.06 2.98
C LYS A 141 13.62 11.58 3.24
N PRO A 142 13.90 10.26 3.16
CA PRO A 142 15.27 9.80 3.26
C PRO A 142 16.12 10.44 2.15
N PRO A 143 17.42 10.71 2.39
CA PRO A 143 18.30 11.21 1.35
C PRO A 143 18.24 10.26 0.14
N ARG A 144 18.05 10.81 -1.07
CA ARG A 144 18.11 10.00 -2.29
C ARG A 144 19.51 9.38 -2.35
N ARG A 145 19.62 8.06 -2.47
CA ARG A 145 20.91 7.45 -2.85
C ARG A 145 21.31 8.09 -4.19
N PRO A 146 22.56 8.59 -4.33
CA PRO A 146 23.06 8.98 -5.65
C PRO A 146 22.91 7.77 -6.57
N GLU A 147 22.40 8.02 -7.79
CA GLU A 147 22.36 7.03 -8.86
C GLU A 147 23.77 6.60 -9.28
#